data_AF-A0A936Q8D7-F1
#
_entry.id   AF-A0A936Q8D7-F1
#
_cell.length_a   1.000
_cell.length_b   1.000
_cell.length_c   1.000
_cell.angle_alpha   90.00
_cell.angle_beta   90.00
_cell.angle_gamma   90.00
#
_symmetry.space_group_name_H-M   'P 1'
#
loop_
_entity.id
_entity.type
_entity.pdbx_description
1 polymer ?
#
loop_
_entity_poly.entity_id
_entity_poly.type
_entity_poly.pdbx_seq_one_letter_code
_entity_poly.pdbx_strand_id
1 'polypeptide(L)'
;MRDTTRLELLVPLADNDTAPFSDAAFAAFEDFLVQLAGGFTRRGDVEGAWRAPDGRVMRDRSRSYAVTVPEHLTDRVASSIDHYVRRQFRQQATFVETLPARAVAF
;
A
#
# COMPACT_ATOMS: atom_id res chain seq x y z
N MET A 1 -25.34 6.49 1.81
CA MET A 1 -23.93 6.36 1.36
C MET A 1 -23.10 7.37 2.11
N ARG A 2 -21.97 6.96 2.65
CA ARG A 2 -21.01 7.82 3.36
C ARG A 2 -19.89 8.24 2.41
N ASP A 3 -19.35 9.43 2.62
CA ASP A 3 -18.21 9.91 1.87
C ASP A 3 -16.93 9.30 2.46
N THR A 4 -16.17 8.67 1.57
CA THR A 4 -15.02 7.83 1.91
C THR A 4 -13.92 8.05 0.89
N THR A 5 -12.72 7.64 1.24
CA THR A 5 -11.60 7.58 0.30
C THR A 5 -11.11 6.15 0.22
N ARG A 6 -10.94 5.65 -1.00
CA ARG A 6 -10.23 4.41 -1.27
C ARG A 6 -8.75 4.72 -1.42
N LEU A 7 -7.92 4.06 -0.63
CA LEU A 7 -6.47 4.13 -0.75
C LEU A 7 -5.99 2.85 -1.43
N GLU A 8 -5.28 2.98 -2.53
CA GLU A 8 -4.60 1.86 -3.21
C GLU A 8 -3.12 1.87 -2.87
N LEU A 9 -2.62 0.70 -2.47
CA LEU A 9 -1.29 0.53 -1.91
C LEU A 9 -0.54 -0.51 -2.74
N LEU A 10 0.74 -0.24 -2.99
CA LEU A 10 1.67 -1.23 -3.53
C LEU A 10 2.78 -1.46 -2.51
N VAL A 11 2.89 -2.70 -2.04
CA VAL A 11 3.93 -3.12 -1.10
C VAL A 11 4.88 -4.07 -1.81
N PRO A 12 6.16 -3.73 -1.96
CA PRO A 12 7.09 -4.52 -2.76
C PRO A 12 7.30 -5.92 -2.16
N LEU A 13 7.48 -6.90 -3.04
CA LEU A 13 7.71 -8.29 -2.64
C LEU A 13 9.15 -8.57 -2.23
N ALA A 14 10.08 -7.70 -2.62
CA ALA A 14 11.50 -7.80 -2.30
C ALA A 14 12.10 -6.42 -2.01
N ASP A 15 13.21 -6.40 -1.28
CA ASP A 15 13.98 -5.18 -1.08
C ASP A 15 14.77 -4.79 -2.34
N ASN A 16 15.49 -3.68 -2.27
CA ASN A 16 16.26 -3.14 -3.39
C ASN A 16 17.42 -4.06 -3.82
N ASP A 17 17.82 -5.01 -2.97
CA ASP A 17 18.85 -6.01 -3.24
C ASP A 17 18.22 -7.33 -3.73
N THR A 18 16.93 -7.32 -4.08
CA THR A 18 16.12 -8.45 -4.55
C THR A 18 15.84 -9.54 -3.51
N ALA A 19 16.14 -9.29 -2.23
CA ALA A 19 15.81 -10.23 -1.18
C ALA A 19 14.30 -10.19 -0.87
N PRO A 20 13.56 -11.32 -0.98
CA PRO A 20 12.13 -11.33 -0.77
C PRO A 20 11.77 -11.05 0.69
N PHE A 21 10.69 -10.30 0.92
CA PHE A 21 10.11 -10.15 2.24
C PHE A 21 9.39 -11.43 2.65
N SER A 22 9.42 -11.75 3.95
CA SER A 22 8.77 -12.95 4.47
C SER A 22 7.26 -12.81 4.52
N ASP A 23 6.55 -13.93 4.44
CA ASP A 23 5.09 -13.96 4.64
C ASP A 23 4.68 -13.38 5.99
N ALA A 24 5.53 -13.52 7.02
CA ALA A 24 5.31 -12.92 8.34
C ALA A 24 5.32 -11.38 8.31
N ALA A 25 6.14 -10.76 7.45
CA ALA A 25 6.14 -9.31 7.29
C ALA A 25 4.83 -8.82 6.65
N PHE A 26 4.31 -9.56 5.67
CA PHE A 26 3.00 -9.27 5.06
C PHE A 26 1.86 -9.51 6.05
N ALA A 27 1.87 -10.59 6.82
CA ALA A 27 0.86 -10.84 7.86
C ALA A 27 0.83 -9.70 8.90
N ALA A 28 2.00 -9.23 9.35
CA ALA A 28 2.09 -8.10 10.28
C ALA A 28 1.57 -6.79 9.67
N PHE A 29 1.79 -6.57 8.37
CA PHE A 29 1.24 -5.43 7.66
C PHE A 29 -0.28 -5.52 7.50
N GLU A 30 -0.80 -6.71 7.18
CA GLU A 30 -2.23 -6.98 7.06
C GLU A 30 -2.95 -6.76 8.40
N ASP A 31 -2.39 -7.25 9.51
CA ASP A 31 -2.90 -6.98 10.86
C ASP A 31 -2.89 -5.49 11.19
N PHE A 32 -1.83 -4.77 10.79
CA PHE A 32 -1.74 -3.32 10.93
C PHE A 32 -2.86 -2.60 10.17
N LEU A 33 -3.16 -3.00 8.92
CA LEU A 33 -4.24 -2.41 8.14
C LEU A 33 -5.62 -2.68 8.77
N VAL A 34 -5.83 -3.88 9.33
CA VAL A 34 -7.07 -4.20 10.07
C VAL A 34 -7.23 -3.27 11.27
N GLN A 35 -6.18 -3.05 12.05
CA GLN A 35 -6.23 -2.16 13.21
C GLN A 35 -6.39 -0.68 12.83
N LEU A 36 -5.74 -0.25 11.74
CA LEU A 36 -5.72 1.15 11.31
C LEU A 36 -7.01 1.56 10.58
N ALA A 37 -7.49 0.73 9.67
CA ALA A 37 -8.56 1.07 8.72
C ALA A 37 -9.82 0.19 8.88
N GLY A 38 -9.82 -0.76 9.82
CA GLY A 38 -10.93 -1.69 10.02
C GLY A 38 -10.94 -2.88 9.04
N GLY A 39 -9.99 -2.94 8.12
CA GLY A 39 -9.86 -4.03 7.15
C GLY A 39 -9.10 -3.62 5.90
N PHE A 40 -8.89 -4.59 5.01
CA PHE A 40 -8.27 -4.39 3.70
C PHE A 40 -8.83 -5.38 2.68
N THR A 41 -8.60 -5.08 1.40
CA THR A 41 -8.76 -6.03 0.30
C THR A 41 -7.40 -6.31 -0.32
N ARG A 42 -6.94 -7.56 -0.30
CA ARG A 42 -5.75 -7.99 -1.04
C ARG A 42 -6.16 -8.36 -2.47
N ARG A 43 -5.57 -7.67 -3.46
CA ARG A 43 -5.90 -7.87 -4.89
C ARG A 43 -4.94 -8.82 -5.62
N GLY A 44 -3.84 -9.21 -4.97
CA GLY A 44 -2.83 -10.11 -5.50
C GLY A 44 -1.51 -9.39 -5.79
N ASP A 45 -0.58 -10.11 -6.42
CA ASP A 45 0.72 -9.57 -6.81
C ASP A 45 0.61 -8.95 -8.22
N VAL A 46 1.16 -7.75 -8.39
CA VAL A 46 1.13 -6.95 -9.61
C VAL A 46 2.54 -6.57 -10.02
N GLU A 47 2.72 -6.27 -11.31
CA GLU A 47 4.00 -5.85 -11.87
C GLU A 47 3.90 -4.43 -12.41
N GLY A 48 4.93 -3.62 -12.13
CA GLY A 48 5.08 -2.26 -12.61
C GLY A 48 6.37 -2.09 -13.39
N ALA A 49 6.39 -1.10 -14.29
CA ALA A 49 7.61 -0.67 -14.96
C ALA A 49 7.63 0.84 -15.13
N TRP A 50 8.78 1.46 -14.92
CA TRP A 50 8.98 2.89 -15.15
C TRP A 50 10.37 3.14 -15.71
N ARG A 51 10.56 4.31 -16.33
CA ARG A 51 11.88 4.73 -16.82
C ARG A 51 12.58 5.52 -15.71
N ALA A 52 13.74 5.07 -15.28
CA ALA A 52 14.60 5.81 -14.36
C ALA A 52 15.20 7.05 -15.06
N PRO A 53 15.71 8.04 -14.30
CA PRO A 53 16.33 9.24 -14.88
C PRO A 53 17.50 8.95 -15.83
N ASP A 54 18.21 7.83 -15.64
CA ASP A 54 19.31 7.36 -16.50
C ASP A 54 18.83 6.64 -17.78
N GLY A 55 17.52 6.57 -18.00
CA GLY A 55 16.91 5.94 -19.17
C GLY A 55 16.67 4.44 -19.06
N ARG A 56 17.16 3.75 -18.02
CA ARG A 56 16.90 2.32 -17.79
C ARG A 56 15.43 2.09 -17.46
N VAL A 57 14.88 0.96 -17.91
CA VAL A 57 13.54 0.51 -17.50
C VAL A 57 13.70 -0.28 -16.21
N MET A 58 13.15 0.28 -15.14
CA MET A 58 13.02 -0.38 -13.84
C MET A 58 11.74 -1.20 -13.84
N ARG A 59 11.77 -2.35 -13.18
CA ARG A 59 10.61 -3.22 -12.97
C ARG A 59 10.48 -3.54 -11.49
N ASP A 60 9.24 -3.63 -11.02
CA ASP A 60 8.89 -3.97 -9.64
C ASP A 60 7.78 -5.02 -9.64
N ARG A 61 7.81 -5.89 -8.63
CA ARG A 61 6.71 -6.78 -8.26
C ARG A 61 6.25 -6.40 -6.86
N SER A 62 4.99 -6.02 -6.76
CA SER A 62 4.36 -5.55 -5.53
C SER A 62 3.10 -6.34 -5.22
N ARG A 63 2.78 -6.50 -3.94
CA ARG A 63 1.46 -6.92 -3.50
C ARG A 63 0.53 -5.72 -3.44
N SER A 64 -0.62 -5.83 -4.10
CA SER A 64 -1.64 -4.78 -4.16
C SER A 64 -2.67 -4.94 -3.06
N TYR A 65 -2.90 -3.84 -2.34
CA TYR A 65 -3.93 -3.72 -1.31
C TYR A 65 -4.82 -2.52 -1.59
N ALA A 66 -6.07 -2.60 -1.13
CA ALA A 66 -6.95 -1.46 -1.03
C ALA A 66 -7.57 -1.37 0.37
N VAL A 67 -7.65 -0.17 0.91
CA VAL A 67 -8.42 0.14 2.12
C VAL A 67 -9.41 1.25 1.80
N THR A 68 -10.54 1.26 2.50
CA THR A 68 -11.54 2.33 2.37
C THR A 68 -11.76 2.93 3.75
N VAL A 69 -11.60 4.24 3.86
CA VAL A 69 -11.70 4.95 5.14
C VAL A 69 -12.62 6.17 5.02
N PRO A 70 -13.18 6.66 6.13
CA PRO A 70 -13.86 7.94 6.14
C PRO A 70 -12.98 9.05 5.55
N GLU A 71 -13.55 9.92 4.70
CA GLU A 71 -12.80 10.94 3.97
C GLU A 71 -11.92 11.81 4.89
N HIS A 72 -12.45 12.21 6.05
CA HIS A 72 -11.73 13.03 7.04
C HIS A 72 -10.51 12.33 7.68
N LEU A 73 -10.32 11.02 7.48
CA LEU A 73 -9.16 10.26 7.97
C LEU A 73 -8.10 10.00 6.90
N THR A 74 -8.34 10.39 5.64
CA THR A 74 -7.49 10.06 4.48
C THR A 74 -6.01 10.31 4.74
N ASP A 75 -5.65 11.55 5.09
CA ASP A 75 -4.24 11.94 5.22
C ASP A 75 -3.55 11.22 6.38
N ARG A 76 -4.26 11.05 7.50
CA ARG A 76 -3.74 10.35 8.68
C ARG A 76 -3.46 8.88 8.37
N VAL A 77 -4.39 8.21 7.69
CA VAL A 77 -4.26 6.80 7.33
C VAL A 77 -3.16 6.63 6.28
N ALA A 78 -3.13 7.45 5.23
CA ALA A 78 -2.10 7.43 4.20
C ALA A 78 -0.69 7.63 4.79
N SER A 79 -0.53 8.63 5.67
CA SER A 79 0.73 8.91 6.36
C SER A 79 1.18 7.75 7.27
N SER A 80 0.23 7.12 7.97
CA SER A 80 0.53 5.98 8.84
C SER A 80 0.99 4.76 8.02
N ILE A 81 0.37 4.52 6.86
CA ILE A 81 0.77 3.46 5.94
C ILE A 81 2.15 3.73 5.35
N ASP A 82 2.41 4.95 4.85
CA ASP A 82 3.72 5.34 4.32
C ASP A 82 4.82 5.11 5.37
N HIS A 83 4.58 5.55 6.61
CA HIS A 83 5.54 5.38 7.69
C HIS A 83 5.83 3.90 7.99
N TYR A 84 4.78 3.05 8.03
CA TYR A 84 4.94 1.63 8.28
C TYR A 84 5.74 0.96 7.16
N VAL A 85 5.35 1.18 5.91
CA VAL A 85 5.98 0.53 4.74
C VAL A 85 7.46 0.93 4.63
N ARG A 86 7.79 2.22 4.76
CA ARG A 86 9.20 2.67 4.74
C ARG A 86 10.06 1.98 5.79
N ARG A 87 9.52 1.78 7.01
CA ARG A 87 10.28 1.16 8.11
C ARG A 87 10.40 -0.35 7.98
N GLN A 88 9.30 -1.04 7.71
CA GLN A 88 9.27 -2.51 7.73
C GLN A 88 9.72 -3.13 6.40
N PHE A 89 9.46 -2.46 5.27
CA PHE A 89 9.83 -2.91 3.92
C PHE A 89 11.03 -2.14 3.36
N ARG A 90 11.75 -1.37 4.19
CA ARG A 90 13.00 -0.66 3.86
C ARG A 90 12.93 0.16 2.57
N GLN A 91 11.76 0.72 2.28
CA GLN A 91 11.53 1.46 1.05
C GLN A 91 11.97 2.92 1.17
N GLN A 92 12.57 3.45 0.10
CA GLN A 92 12.93 4.87 0.00
C GLN A 92 11.69 5.75 -0.30
N ALA A 93 10.67 5.16 -0.92
CA ALA A 93 9.39 5.78 -1.22
C ALA A 93 8.26 4.74 -1.19
N THR A 94 7.06 5.15 -0.79
CA THR A 94 5.85 4.32 -0.79
C THR A 94 4.89 4.80 -1.88
N PHE A 95 4.16 3.87 -2.49
CA PHE A 95 3.04 4.23 -3.36
C PHE A 95 1.72 4.13 -2.59
N VAL A 96 1.02 5.26 -2.48
CA VAL A 96 -0.34 5.36 -1.96
C VAL A 96 -1.12 6.27 -2.89
N GLU A 97 -2.15 5.74 -3.56
CA GLU A 97 -3.07 6.53 -4.38
C GLU A 97 -4.40 6.70 -3.65
N THR A 98 -4.95 7.91 -3.64
CA THR A 98 -6.24 8.22 -3.02
C THR A 98 -7.30 8.49 -4.08
N LEU A 99 -8.44 7.80 -3.98
CA LEU A 99 -9.58 7.95 -4.87
C LEU A 99 -10.84 8.25 -4.05
N PRO A 100 -11.57 9.35 -4.33
CA PRO A 100 -12.87 9.60 -3.71
C PRO A 100 -13.84 8.45 -4.00
N ALA A 101 -14.59 8.02 -2.98
CA ALA A 101 -15.53 6.92 -3.08
C ALA A 101 -16.77 7.15 -2.21
N ARG A 102 -17.89 6.55 -2.58
CA ARG A 102 -19.09 6.50 -1.73
C ARG A 102 -19.38 5.06 -1.36
N ALA A 103 -19.54 4.81 -0.07
CA ALA A 103 -19.76 3.46 0.44
C ALA A 103 -21.11 3.31 1.16
N VAL A 104 -21.68 2.12 1.06
CA VAL A 104 -22.94 1.74 1.74
C VAL A 104 -22.71 0.85 2.97
N ALA A 105 -21.56 0.16 3.05
CA ALA A 105 -21.26 -0.80 4.10
C ALA A 105 -19.85 -0.55 4.63
N PHE A 106 -19.77 -0.16 5.90
CA PHE A 106 -18.63 -0.24 6.84
C PHE A 106 -19.20 -0.11 8.26
#